data_AF-A0A7K0CZ57-F1
#
_entry.id   AF-A0A7K0CZ57-F1
#
_cell.length_a   1.000
_cell.length_b   1.000
_cell.length_c   1.000
_cell.angle_alpha   90.00
_cell.angle_beta   90.00
_cell.angle_gamma   90.00
#
_symmetry.space_group_name_H-M   'P 1'
#
loop_
_entity.id
_entity.type
_entity.pdbx_description
1 polymer ?
#
loop_
_entity_poly.entity_id
_entity_poly.type
_entity_poly.pdbx_seq_one_letter_code
_entity_poly.pdbx_strand_id
1 'polypeptide(L)'
;MATELPTELDGDDDPFDSPIPVAPILESLDAVTDPLDAELIGAMLLTSASLAGDDAEELVLTSMLPAFEALGGVPAAGLLSMFAVLGTEPIAAAAKLHKSRLTVPANAFPDWIRNLEDPVTVRGCVALTDPEDEIFLLAAYFERPHGAHAMMLIVDPDECGAAVQIAMLEPEELPDALATIRGQARRENLRLTEKPLAPAEFRWHAEVALDHRADHDRGDSTFGDTPEDNLDLGDEDGPGYHLLATLLRARLRTLPLSSIPRPPHGDDLDPDALLSVLEEMSASGLLDTGSGRGTRSLKPAKLPPKRKTRDGRAPILRLRVDLRYAKPPIWRRLEVPGDIPLNELHDVIQTAFGWTNSHLYSFDTDFGTFGRPDPQLGHRADAKTTLEQVAGTVGAKLSYTYDFGDDWEHAIVVEHSGPATASATYPRCTGGRRATPPEDCGGMWGYEKLLEILADPNHPEHADRLEWLGYEHADQHDPAAFDKAAINAALTGRDGKSARGRK
;
A
#
# COMPACT_ATOMS: atom_id res chain seq x y z
N MET A 1 -72.08 0.79 6.24
CA MET A 1 -70.82 0.69 6.99
C MET A 1 -69.93 -0.26 6.21
N ALA A 2 -69.19 0.29 5.26
CA ALA A 2 -68.11 -0.41 4.56
C ALA A 2 -66.82 0.09 5.22
N THR A 3 -66.01 -0.82 5.72
CA THR A 3 -64.71 -0.53 6.32
C THR A 3 -63.69 -0.55 5.19
N GLU A 4 -63.11 0.61 4.87
CA GLU A 4 -62.01 0.73 3.91
C GLU A 4 -60.75 0.09 4.50
N LEU A 5 -60.11 -0.78 3.71
CA LEU A 5 -58.72 -1.21 3.91
C LEU A 5 -57.84 -0.26 3.07
N PRO A 6 -56.76 0.33 3.63
CA PRO A 6 -55.87 1.16 2.85
C PRO A 6 -55.06 0.29 1.91
N THR A 7 -55.14 0.65 0.63
CA THR A 7 -54.27 0.21 -0.46
C THR A 7 -53.19 1.28 -0.56
N GLU A 8 -51.95 0.93 -0.21
CA GLU A 8 -50.71 1.59 -0.68
C GLU A 8 -49.53 0.83 -0.07
N LEU A 9 -48.95 -0.08 -0.85
CA LEU A 9 -47.56 -0.51 -0.72
C LEU A 9 -46.86 0.10 -1.93
N ASP A 10 -46.46 1.36 -1.80
CA ASP A 10 -45.42 1.93 -2.64
C ASP A 10 -44.08 1.47 -2.04
N GLY A 11 -43.49 0.51 -2.72
CA GLY A 11 -42.16 -0.03 -2.48
C GLY A 11 -41.70 -0.64 -3.79
N ASP A 12 -41.32 0.23 -4.73
CA ASP A 12 -40.49 -0.13 -5.87
C ASP A 12 -39.11 -0.55 -5.33
N ASP A 13 -39.00 -1.78 -4.83
CA ASP A 13 -37.74 -2.52 -4.76
C ASP A 13 -37.74 -3.48 -5.95
N ASP A 14 -37.15 -3.02 -7.06
CA ASP A 14 -36.83 -3.88 -8.20
C ASP A 14 -35.70 -4.84 -7.78
N PRO A 15 -35.91 -6.17 -7.79
CA PRO A 15 -34.87 -7.14 -7.42
C PRO A 15 -33.69 -7.19 -8.41
N PHE A 16 -33.68 -6.36 -9.45
CA PHE A 16 -32.57 -6.24 -10.42
C PHE A 16 -31.67 -5.01 -10.23
N ASP A 17 -31.88 -4.17 -9.21
CA ASP A 17 -30.95 -3.07 -8.88
C ASP A 17 -29.77 -3.57 -8.01
N SER A 18 -29.11 -4.65 -8.47
CA SER A 18 -27.95 -5.20 -7.79
C SER A 18 -26.69 -4.42 -8.18
N PRO A 19 -25.88 -3.93 -7.23
CA PRO A 19 -24.66 -3.16 -7.50
C PRO A 19 -23.53 -3.98 -8.15
N ILE A 20 -23.79 -5.25 -8.49
CA ILE A 20 -22.80 -6.19 -9.04
C ILE A 20 -23.10 -6.40 -10.52
N PRO A 21 -22.17 -6.12 -11.45
CA PRO A 21 -22.36 -6.38 -12.87
C PRO A 21 -22.33 -7.90 -13.14
N VAL A 22 -23.50 -8.54 -13.08
CA VAL A 22 -23.63 -10.01 -13.21
C VAL A 22 -23.31 -10.51 -14.63
N ALA A 23 -23.66 -9.76 -15.67
CA ALA A 23 -23.53 -10.24 -17.06
C ALA A 23 -22.06 -10.49 -17.50
N PRO A 24 -21.09 -9.58 -17.24
CA PRO A 24 -19.67 -9.83 -17.54
C PRO A 24 -19.07 -11.03 -16.78
N ILE A 25 -19.53 -11.27 -15.55
CA ILE A 25 -19.09 -12.41 -14.73
C ILE A 25 -19.53 -13.72 -15.37
N LEU A 26 -20.77 -13.79 -15.86
CA LEU A 26 -21.31 -14.98 -16.52
C LEU A 26 -20.58 -15.29 -17.83
N GLU A 27 -20.21 -14.29 -18.62
CA GLU A 27 -19.40 -14.49 -19.84
C GLU A 27 -18.01 -15.06 -19.53
N SER A 28 -17.42 -14.66 -18.40
CA SER A 28 -16.11 -15.16 -17.95
C SER A 28 -16.17 -16.61 -17.47
N LEU A 29 -17.29 -17.03 -16.85
CA LEU A 29 -17.51 -18.41 -16.39
C LEU A 29 -17.59 -19.42 -17.55
N ASP A 30 -18.08 -19.02 -18.72
CA ASP A 30 -18.15 -19.87 -19.90
C ASP A 30 -16.76 -20.24 -20.47
N ALA A 31 -15.74 -19.41 -20.17
CA ALA A 31 -14.36 -19.64 -20.60
C ALA A 31 -13.54 -20.48 -19.62
N VAL A 32 -14.06 -20.77 -18.42
CA VAL A 32 -13.34 -21.49 -17.36
C VAL A 32 -13.20 -22.96 -17.73
N THR A 33 -11.95 -23.43 -17.77
CA THR A 33 -11.64 -24.85 -18.05
C THR A 33 -10.89 -25.52 -16.90
N ASP A 34 -10.15 -24.77 -16.09
CA ASP A 34 -9.39 -25.27 -14.96
C ASP A 34 -9.89 -24.66 -13.61
N PRO A 35 -9.88 -25.43 -12.50
CA PRO A 35 -10.14 -24.91 -11.16
C PRO A 35 -9.26 -23.72 -10.74
N LEU A 36 -8.01 -23.58 -11.24
CA LEU A 36 -7.19 -22.41 -10.90
C LEU A 36 -7.74 -21.14 -11.52
N ASP A 37 -8.18 -21.17 -12.78
CA ASP A 37 -8.84 -20.04 -13.45
C ASP A 37 -10.09 -19.60 -12.66
N ALA A 38 -10.85 -20.60 -12.20
CA ALA A 38 -12.03 -20.38 -11.37
C ALA A 38 -11.69 -19.70 -10.03
N GLU A 39 -10.59 -20.11 -9.40
CA GLU A 39 -10.10 -19.51 -8.15
C GLU A 39 -9.55 -18.09 -8.36
N LEU A 40 -8.92 -17.79 -9.50
CA LEU A 40 -8.49 -16.44 -9.84
C LEU A 40 -9.68 -15.49 -10.03
N ILE A 41 -10.73 -15.93 -10.74
CA ILE A 41 -11.99 -15.16 -10.88
C ILE A 41 -12.63 -14.94 -9.51
N GLY A 42 -12.71 -15.99 -8.69
CA GLY A 42 -13.25 -15.88 -7.33
C GLY A 42 -12.44 -14.92 -6.44
N ALA A 43 -11.11 -14.96 -6.55
CA ALA A 43 -10.21 -14.09 -5.79
C ALA A 43 -10.38 -12.64 -6.22
N MET A 44 -10.49 -12.38 -7.52
CA MET A 44 -10.81 -11.06 -8.07
C MET A 44 -12.13 -10.51 -7.51
N LEU A 45 -13.19 -11.32 -7.46
CA LEU A 45 -14.49 -10.90 -6.92
C LEU A 45 -14.42 -10.60 -5.41
N LEU A 46 -13.73 -11.43 -4.64
CA LEU A 46 -13.52 -11.20 -3.20
C LEU A 46 -12.67 -9.94 -2.95
N THR A 47 -11.59 -9.76 -3.70
CA THR A 47 -10.75 -8.56 -3.61
C THR A 47 -11.53 -7.30 -3.98
N SER A 48 -12.38 -7.36 -5.01
CA SER A 48 -13.25 -6.23 -5.39
C SER A 48 -14.22 -5.86 -4.26
N ALA A 49 -14.78 -6.84 -3.55
CA ALA A 49 -15.62 -6.59 -2.38
C ALA A 49 -14.81 -5.97 -1.23
N SER A 50 -13.57 -6.41 -1.02
CA SER A 50 -12.66 -5.83 -0.02
C SER A 50 -12.26 -4.38 -0.31
N LEU A 51 -12.21 -3.98 -1.58
CA LEU A 51 -11.92 -2.60 -1.98
C LEU A 51 -13.16 -1.69 -1.91
N ALA A 52 -14.36 -2.24 -1.75
CA ALA A 52 -15.60 -1.47 -1.70
C ALA A 52 -15.85 -0.77 -0.34
N GLY A 53 -15.10 -1.12 0.70
CA GLY A 53 -15.16 -0.49 2.02
C GLY A 53 -14.90 -1.45 3.19
N ASP A 54 -14.94 -0.91 4.41
CA ASP A 54 -14.60 -1.63 5.64
C ASP A 54 -15.55 -2.81 5.97
N ASP A 55 -16.75 -2.84 5.38
CA ASP A 55 -17.79 -3.87 5.61
C ASP A 55 -17.79 -4.98 4.53
N ALA A 56 -16.63 -5.30 3.97
CA ALA A 56 -16.49 -6.27 2.87
C ALA A 56 -17.07 -7.66 3.18
N GLU A 57 -16.90 -8.15 4.41
CA GLU A 57 -17.48 -9.43 4.84
C GLU A 57 -19.01 -9.36 4.86
N GLU A 58 -19.58 -8.28 5.39
CA GLU A 58 -21.02 -8.06 5.42
C GLU A 58 -21.58 -7.94 4.01
N LEU A 59 -20.91 -7.21 3.11
CA LEU A 59 -21.30 -7.08 1.70
C LEU A 59 -21.37 -8.46 1.01
N VAL A 60 -20.36 -9.31 1.22
CA VAL A 60 -20.34 -10.66 0.65
C VAL A 60 -21.50 -11.50 1.18
N LEU A 61 -21.69 -11.51 2.50
CA LEU A 61 -22.69 -12.35 3.16
C LEU A 61 -24.13 -11.92 2.87
N THR A 62 -24.39 -10.61 2.87
CA THR A 62 -25.75 -10.05 2.78
C THR A 62 -26.19 -9.76 1.35
N SER A 63 -25.23 -9.47 0.45
CA SER A 63 -25.54 -9.03 -0.91
C SER A 63 -25.06 -10.04 -1.96
N MET A 64 -23.77 -10.40 -1.97
CA MET A 64 -23.22 -11.22 -3.06
C MET A 64 -23.74 -12.67 -3.04
N LEU A 65 -23.66 -13.36 -1.90
CA LEU A 65 -24.05 -14.78 -1.83
C LEU A 65 -25.56 -15.00 -2.11
N PRO A 66 -26.49 -14.17 -1.58
CA PRO A 66 -27.90 -14.24 -1.96
C PRO A 66 -28.13 -13.92 -3.44
N ALA A 67 -27.43 -12.94 -4.01
CA ALA A 67 -27.52 -12.62 -5.43
C ALA A 67 -27.08 -13.80 -6.31
N PHE A 68 -26.00 -14.50 -5.93
CA PHE A 68 -25.56 -15.70 -6.63
C PHE A 68 -26.57 -16.84 -6.52
N GLU A 69 -27.17 -17.07 -5.34
CA GLU A 69 -28.25 -18.07 -5.20
C GLU A 69 -29.44 -17.74 -6.11
N ALA A 70 -29.82 -16.47 -6.22
CA ALA A 70 -30.93 -16.01 -7.04
C ALA A 70 -30.72 -16.25 -8.55
N LEU A 71 -29.48 -16.29 -9.04
CA LEU A 71 -29.18 -16.65 -10.44
C LEU A 71 -29.61 -18.09 -10.77
N GLY A 72 -29.51 -18.99 -9.79
CA GLY A 72 -29.81 -20.40 -9.95
C GLY A 72 -28.90 -21.12 -10.97
N GLY A 73 -29.14 -22.43 -11.11
CA GLY A 73 -28.46 -23.24 -12.11
C GLY A 73 -26.96 -23.43 -11.89
N VAL A 74 -26.25 -23.80 -12.96
CA VAL A 74 -24.83 -24.12 -12.94
C VAL A 74 -23.94 -22.89 -12.65
N PRO A 75 -24.20 -21.68 -13.19
CA PRO A 75 -23.37 -20.51 -12.89
C PRO A 75 -23.40 -20.12 -11.40
N ALA A 76 -24.58 -20.16 -10.77
CA ALA A 76 -24.72 -19.94 -9.33
C ALA A 76 -23.89 -20.95 -8.52
N ALA A 77 -23.95 -22.24 -8.89
CA ALA A 77 -23.17 -23.27 -8.22
C ALA A 77 -21.66 -23.06 -8.38
N GLY A 78 -21.21 -22.54 -9.54
CA GLY A 78 -19.80 -22.18 -9.79
C GLY A 78 -19.32 -21.07 -8.87
N LEU A 79 -19.99 -19.93 -8.86
CA LEU A 79 -19.64 -18.76 -8.04
C LEU A 79 -19.63 -19.10 -6.54
N LEU A 80 -20.66 -19.80 -6.07
CA LEU A 80 -20.74 -20.24 -4.67
C LEU A 80 -19.64 -21.25 -4.31
N SER A 81 -19.17 -22.07 -5.27
CA SER A 81 -18.04 -22.97 -5.04
C SER A 81 -16.71 -22.22 -4.91
N MET A 82 -16.50 -21.18 -5.72
CA MET A 82 -15.32 -20.33 -5.61
C MET A 82 -15.23 -19.67 -4.23
N PHE A 83 -16.34 -19.07 -3.77
CA PHE A 83 -16.41 -18.42 -2.45
C PHE A 83 -16.30 -19.42 -1.30
N ALA A 84 -16.81 -20.65 -1.46
CA ALA A 84 -16.65 -21.72 -0.48
C ALA A 84 -15.19 -22.17 -0.27
N VAL A 85 -14.34 -22.00 -1.27
CA VAL A 85 -12.92 -22.40 -1.23
C VAL A 85 -12.01 -21.22 -0.86
N LEU A 86 -12.31 -20.01 -1.35
CA LEU A 86 -11.49 -18.82 -1.15
C LEU A 86 -11.88 -17.97 0.05
N GLY A 87 -13.13 -18.04 0.49
CA GLY A 87 -13.62 -17.26 1.62
C GLY A 87 -12.96 -17.66 2.93
N THR A 88 -12.80 -16.68 3.83
CA THR A 88 -12.62 -16.94 5.27
C THR A 88 -13.92 -17.49 5.87
N GLU A 89 -13.87 -18.05 7.07
CA GLU A 89 -15.10 -18.21 7.84
C GLU A 89 -15.51 -16.83 8.37
N PRO A 90 -16.77 -16.39 8.23
CA PRO A 90 -17.99 -17.18 7.95
C PRO A 90 -18.41 -17.31 6.47
N ILE A 91 -17.75 -16.61 5.53
CA ILE A 91 -18.09 -16.58 4.09
C ILE A 91 -18.11 -18.00 3.50
N ALA A 92 -17.11 -18.81 3.81
CA ALA A 92 -17.00 -20.16 3.27
C ALA A 92 -18.17 -21.06 3.67
N ALA A 93 -18.59 -21.02 4.94
CA ALA A 93 -19.77 -21.75 5.42
C ALA A 93 -21.07 -21.24 4.78
N ALA A 94 -21.24 -19.92 4.67
CA ALA A 94 -22.41 -19.32 4.05
C ALA A 94 -22.51 -19.73 2.57
N ALA A 95 -21.43 -19.66 1.81
CA ALA A 95 -21.40 -20.03 0.40
C ALA A 95 -21.79 -21.51 0.18
N LYS A 96 -21.30 -22.41 1.04
CA LYS A 96 -21.72 -23.84 1.04
C LYS A 96 -23.21 -24.00 1.32
N LEU A 97 -23.75 -23.23 2.27
CA LEU A 97 -25.17 -23.25 2.61
C LEU A 97 -26.04 -22.76 1.43
N HIS A 98 -25.70 -21.62 0.83
CA HIS A 98 -26.37 -21.11 -0.37
C HIS A 98 -26.30 -22.13 -1.52
N LYS A 99 -25.14 -22.75 -1.76
CA LYS A 99 -24.98 -23.79 -2.79
C LYS A 99 -25.89 -25.00 -2.53
N SER A 100 -26.04 -25.41 -1.27
CA SER A 100 -26.88 -26.56 -0.89
C SER A 100 -28.38 -26.37 -1.17
N ARG A 101 -28.83 -25.11 -1.31
CA ARG A 101 -30.23 -24.78 -1.62
C ARG A 101 -30.52 -24.82 -3.12
N LEU A 102 -29.47 -24.84 -3.96
CA LEU A 102 -29.62 -24.97 -5.40
C LEU A 102 -30.08 -26.38 -5.78
N THR A 103 -31.21 -26.47 -6.48
CA THR A 103 -31.69 -27.71 -7.11
C THR A 103 -30.98 -27.96 -8.44
N VAL A 104 -29.68 -28.24 -8.40
CA VAL A 104 -28.87 -28.62 -9.57
C VAL A 104 -28.32 -30.03 -9.38
N PRO A 105 -28.57 -30.96 -10.31
CA PRO A 105 -28.07 -32.32 -10.16
C PRO A 105 -26.54 -32.35 -10.36
N ALA A 106 -25.83 -33.13 -9.54
CA ALA A 106 -24.36 -33.11 -9.48
C ALA A 106 -23.66 -33.48 -10.82
N ASN A 107 -24.35 -34.19 -11.70
CA ASN A 107 -23.86 -34.54 -13.04
C ASN A 107 -23.96 -33.38 -14.04
N ALA A 108 -24.69 -32.31 -13.72
CA ALA A 108 -24.79 -31.11 -14.57
C ALA A 108 -23.64 -30.13 -14.35
N PHE A 109 -22.82 -30.33 -13.31
CA PHE A 109 -21.64 -29.48 -13.08
C PHE A 109 -20.54 -29.78 -14.10
N PRO A 110 -19.89 -28.75 -14.68
CA PRO A 110 -18.61 -28.89 -15.37
C PRO A 110 -17.54 -29.53 -14.48
N ASP A 111 -16.52 -30.13 -15.11
CA ASP A 111 -15.41 -30.77 -14.39
C ASP A 111 -14.70 -29.80 -13.45
N TRP A 112 -14.46 -28.55 -13.86
CA TRP A 112 -13.77 -27.56 -13.03
C TRP A 112 -14.50 -27.27 -11.71
N ILE A 113 -15.85 -27.28 -11.68
CA ILE A 113 -16.64 -27.08 -10.44
C ILE A 113 -16.44 -28.26 -9.49
N ARG A 114 -16.45 -29.49 -10.02
CA ARG A 114 -16.21 -30.70 -9.22
C ARG A 114 -14.79 -30.72 -8.67
N ASN A 115 -13.82 -30.39 -9.52
CA ASN A 115 -12.40 -30.42 -9.20
C ASN A 115 -12.01 -29.31 -8.20
N LEU A 116 -12.80 -28.24 -8.10
CA LEU A 116 -12.59 -27.15 -7.14
C LEU A 116 -12.68 -27.63 -5.68
N GLU A 117 -13.50 -28.64 -5.42
CA GLU A 117 -13.69 -29.24 -4.09
C GLU A 117 -12.57 -30.19 -3.67
N ASP A 118 -11.68 -30.58 -4.61
CA ASP A 118 -10.53 -31.40 -4.26
C ASP A 118 -9.60 -30.65 -3.28
N PRO A 119 -8.87 -31.36 -2.41
CA PRO A 119 -7.93 -30.71 -1.52
C PRO A 119 -6.70 -30.19 -2.28
N VAL A 120 -6.28 -28.96 -1.98
CA VAL A 120 -4.97 -28.45 -2.39
C VAL A 120 -3.94 -28.83 -1.33
N THR A 121 -2.90 -29.52 -1.78
CA THR A 121 -1.79 -29.98 -0.93
C THR A 121 -0.51 -29.24 -1.27
N VAL A 122 0.42 -29.16 -0.32
CA VAL A 122 1.76 -28.60 -0.56
C VAL A 122 2.77 -29.72 -0.70
N ARG A 123 3.57 -29.68 -1.77
CA ARG A 123 4.60 -30.69 -2.02
C ARG A 123 5.96 -30.30 -1.45
N GLY A 124 6.26 -29.01 -1.37
CA GLY A 124 7.50 -28.50 -0.81
C GLY A 124 7.46 -27.01 -0.60
N CYS A 125 8.14 -26.56 0.47
CA CYS A 125 8.32 -25.15 0.81
C CYS A 125 9.81 -24.85 0.91
N VAL A 126 10.23 -23.71 0.38
CA VAL A 126 11.61 -23.23 0.45
C VAL A 126 11.63 -21.77 0.86
N ALA A 127 12.67 -21.39 1.58
CA ALA A 127 13.04 -20.00 1.81
C ALA A 127 14.40 -19.70 1.20
N LEU A 128 14.58 -18.50 0.67
CA LEU A 128 15.91 -17.93 0.46
C LEU A 128 16.24 -17.03 1.63
N THR A 129 17.29 -17.40 2.37
CA THR A 129 17.78 -16.60 3.49
C THR A 129 19.18 -16.08 3.22
N ASP A 130 19.53 -14.96 3.85
CA ASP A 130 20.90 -14.47 3.86
C ASP A 130 21.76 -15.22 4.90
N PRO A 131 23.03 -14.81 5.13
CA PRO A 131 23.88 -15.38 6.18
C PRO A 131 23.47 -15.03 7.63
N GLU A 132 22.65 -14.01 7.84
CA GLU A 132 22.08 -13.65 9.15
C GLU A 132 20.74 -14.37 9.41
N ASP A 133 20.34 -15.28 8.51
CA ASP A 133 19.11 -16.07 8.52
C ASP A 133 17.82 -15.26 8.29
N GLU A 134 17.93 -14.05 7.76
CA GLU A 134 16.79 -13.22 7.34
C GLU A 134 16.17 -13.76 6.05
N ILE A 135 14.85 -13.79 5.97
CA ILE A 135 14.11 -14.34 4.83
C ILE A 135 13.84 -13.23 3.82
N PHE A 136 14.32 -13.44 2.59
CA PHE A 136 14.08 -12.54 1.45
C PHE A 136 12.99 -13.07 0.50
N LEU A 137 12.75 -14.37 0.55
CA LEU A 137 11.81 -15.03 -0.36
C LEU A 137 11.29 -16.32 0.25
N LEU A 138 10.01 -16.55 0.06
CA LEU A 138 9.30 -17.78 0.37
C LEU A 138 8.74 -18.35 -0.94
N ALA A 139 8.86 -19.64 -1.16
CA ALA A 139 8.18 -20.30 -2.29
C ALA A 139 7.60 -21.66 -1.89
N ALA A 140 6.46 -22.01 -2.49
CA ALA A 140 5.80 -23.28 -2.27
C ALA A 140 5.18 -23.83 -3.55
N TYR A 141 5.16 -25.17 -3.64
CA TYR A 141 4.48 -25.91 -4.70
C TYR A 141 3.12 -26.39 -4.21
N PHE A 142 2.05 -25.92 -4.86
CA PHE A 142 0.69 -26.33 -4.59
C PHE A 142 0.21 -27.31 -5.65
N GLU A 143 -0.33 -28.44 -5.20
CA GLU A 143 -0.80 -29.52 -6.06
C GLU A 143 -2.25 -29.87 -5.75
N ARG A 144 -3.04 -30.04 -6.81
CA ARG A 144 -4.38 -30.61 -6.86
C ARG A 144 -4.33 -31.82 -7.80
N PRO A 145 -5.23 -32.82 -7.71
CA PRO A 145 -5.19 -33.99 -8.60
C PRO A 145 -5.12 -33.70 -10.11
N HIS A 146 -5.55 -32.51 -10.52
CA HIS A 146 -5.68 -32.10 -11.91
C HIS A 146 -4.71 -31.00 -12.36
N GLY A 147 -3.86 -30.49 -11.47
CA GLY A 147 -2.94 -29.40 -11.79
C GLY A 147 -2.01 -29.02 -10.64
N ALA A 148 -0.90 -28.38 -10.97
CA ALA A 148 0.08 -27.91 -10.00
C ALA A 148 0.55 -26.51 -10.39
N HIS A 149 0.80 -25.67 -9.40
CA HIS A 149 1.37 -24.33 -9.59
C HIS A 149 2.35 -24.02 -8.47
N ALA A 150 3.30 -23.15 -8.76
CA ALA A 150 4.20 -22.60 -7.76
C ALA A 150 3.78 -21.17 -7.40
N MET A 151 3.93 -20.81 -6.13
CA MET A 151 3.83 -19.42 -5.69
C MET A 151 5.13 -19.01 -5.04
N MET A 152 5.52 -17.77 -5.33
CA MET A 152 6.70 -17.11 -4.80
C MET A 152 6.26 -15.81 -4.15
N LEU A 153 6.74 -15.57 -2.93
CA LEU A 153 6.49 -14.38 -2.14
C LEU A 153 7.83 -13.74 -1.80
N ILE A 154 8.05 -12.53 -2.28
CA ILE A 154 9.23 -11.72 -1.97
C ILE A 154 8.93 -10.94 -0.69
N VAL A 155 9.88 -10.99 0.24
CA VAL A 155 9.78 -10.38 1.57
C VAL A 155 10.90 -9.35 1.70
N ASP A 156 10.57 -8.17 2.22
CA ASP A 156 11.57 -7.16 2.57
C ASP A 156 11.91 -7.27 4.07
N PRO A 157 13.10 -7.79 4.43
CA PRO A 157 13.51 -7.87 5.82
C PRO A 157 13.73 -6.48 6.46
N ASP A 158 14.01 -5.45 5.66
CA ASP A 158 14.17 -4.07 6.14
C ASP A 158 12.81 -3.42 6.47
N GLU A 159 11.71 -3.92 5.91
CA GLU A 159 10.33 -3.45 6.15
C GLU A 159 9.57 -4.40 7.10
N CYS A 160 10.14 -4.68 8.27
CA CYS A 160 9.57 -5.62 9.24
C CYS A 160 9.30 -7.03 8.69
N GLY A 161 9.85 -7.41 7.54
CA GLY A 161 9.50 -8.66 6.86
C GLY A 161 8.17 -8.60 6.11
N ALA A 162 7.73 -7.45 5.63
CA ALA A 162 6.51 -7.29 4.84
C ALA A 162 6.63 -7.93 3.45
N ALA A 163 5.49 -8.42 2.96
CA ALA A 163 5.35 -8.94 1.61
C ALA A 163 5.42 -7.82 0.56
N VAL A 164 6.41 -7.86 -0.33
CA VAL A 164 6.58 -6.87 -1.40
C VAL A 164 5.84 -7.28 -2.68
N GLN A 165 5.99 -8.54 -3.07
CA GLN A 165 5.46 -9.05 -4.33
C GLN A 165 5.11 -10.52 -4.21
N ILE A 166 4.02 -10.91 -4.85
CA ILE A 166 3.64 -12.32 -5.04
C ILE A 166 3.68 -12.61 -6.53
N ALA A 167 4.24 -13.74 -6.90
CA ALA A 167 4.24 -14.25 -8.26
C ALA A 167 3.71 -15.68 -8.29
N MET A 168 2.93 -15.99 -9.32
CA MET A 168 2.48 -17.34 -9.64
C MET A 168 3.24 -17.82 -10.87
N LEU A 169 3.75 -19.06 -10.81
CA LEU A 169 4.63 -19.64 -11.80
C LEU A 169 4.20 -21.06 -12.12
N GLU A 170 4.57 -21.55 -13.30
CA GLU A 170 4.51 -22.98 -13.57
C GLU A 170 5.53 -23.71 -12.66
N PRO A 171 5.22 -24.95 -12.19
CA PRO A 171 6.13 -25.69 -11.31
C PRO A 171 7.54 -25.88 -11.87
N GLU A 172 7.66 -25.92 -13.20
CA GLU A 172 8.92 -26.11 -13.91
C GLU A 172 9.80 -24.85 -13.92
N GLU A 173 9.20 -23.65 -13.78
CA GLU A 173 9.89 -22.37 -13.88
C GLU A 173 10.49 -21.90 -12.54
N LEU A 174 9.93 -22.36 -11.41
CA LEU A 174 10.36 -21.93 -10.08
C LEU A 174 11.86 -22.17 -9.81
N PRO A 175 12.47 -23.33 -10.15
CA PRO A 175 13.90 -23.53 -9.97
C PRO A 175 14.77 -22.51 -10.71
N ASP A 176 14.39 -22.14 -11.93
CA ASP A 176 15.11 -21.16 -12.76
C ASP A 176 14.91 -19.73 -12.24
N ALA A 177 13.72 -19.39 -11.75
CA ALA A 177 13.45 -18.13 -11.06
C ALA A 177 14.33 -18.00 -9.79
N LEU A 178 14.36 -19.03 -8.94
CA LEU A 178 15.21 -19.06 -7.74
C LEU A 178 16.71 -19.01 -8.07
N ALA A 179 17.14 -19.66 -9.15
CA ALA A 179 18.52 -19.58 -9.62
C ALA A 179 18.87 -18.16 -10.11
N THR A 180 17.95 -17.50 -10.82
CA THR A 180 18.10 -16.13 -11.31
C THR A 180 18.24 -15.14 -10.16
N ILE A 181 17.35 -15.23 -9.16
CA ILE A 181 17.36 -14.38 -7.96
C ILE A 181 18.67 -14.56 -7.17
N ARG A 182 19.09 -15.80 -6.92
CA ARG A 182 20.40 -16.07 -6.27
C ARG A 182 21.57 -15.54 -7.10
N GLY A 183 21.47 -15.64 -8.43
CA GLY A 183 22.47 -15.12 -9.36
C GLY A 183 22.58 -13.59 -9.29
N GLN A 184 21.44 -12.89 -9.20
CA GLN A 184 21.38 -11.45 -9.02
C GLN A 184 21.92 -11.03 -7.64
N ALA A 185 21.47 -11.67 -6.56
CA ALA A 185 21.95 -11.42 -5.20
C ALA A 185 23.49 -11.56 -5.09
N ARG A 186 24.06 -12.60 -5.72
CA ARG A 186 25.52 -12.80 -5.77
C ARG A 186 26.26 -11.66 -6.47
N ARG A 187 25.67 -11.02 -7.51
CA ARG A 187 26.24 -9.85 -8.20
C ARG A 187 26.18 -8.58 -7.36
N GLU A 188 25.44 -8.61 -6.25
CA GLU A 188 25.24 -7.52 -5.30
C GLU A 188 25.89 -7.82 -3.94
N ASN A 189 26.79 -8.81 -3.89
CA ASN A 189 27.48 -9.27 -2.68
C ASN A 189 26.55 -9.78 -1.57
N LEU A 190 25.32 -10.17 -1.91
CA LEU A 190 24.41 -10.86 -1.00
C LEU A 190 24.45 -12.37 -1.29
N ARG A 191 24.68 -13.19 -0.26
CA ARG A 191 24.72 -14.65 -0.39
C ARG A 191 23.43 -15.23 0.11
N LEU A 192 22.49 -15.46 -0.80
CA LEU A 192 21.26 -16.17 -0.50
C LEU A 192 21.46 -17.68 -0.54
N THR A 193 20.99 -18.34 0.50
CA THR A 193 20.99 -19.80 0.67
C THR A 193 19.56 -20.29 0.63
N GLU A 194 19.33 -21.34 -0.16
CA GLU A 194 18.03 -22.01 -0.20
C GLU A 194 17.93 -22.99 0.97
N LYS A 195 16.88 -22.83 1.78
CA LYS A 195 16.59 -23.70 2.92
C LYS A 195 15.20 -24.32 2.75
N PRO A 196 15.05 -25.65 2.90
CA PRO A 196 13.72 -26.25 2.97
C PRO A 196 13.02 -25.80 4.25
N LEU A 197 11.74 -25.47 4.16
CA LEU A 197 10.89 -25.13 5.30
C LEU A 197 9.83 -26.20 5.54
N ALA A 198 9.48 -26.43 6.80
CA ALA A 198 8.28 -27.20 7.11
C ALA A 198 7.02 -26.42 6.66
N PRO A 199 5.94 -27.09 6.21
CA PRO A 199 4.71 -26.41 5.80
C PRO A 199 4.13 -25.45 6.86
N ALA A 200 4.25 -25.80 8.14
CA ALA A 200 3.79 -24.98 9.25
C ALA A 200 4.62 -23.69 9.40
N GLU A 201 5.94 -23.79 9.26
CA GLU A 201 6.86 -22.64 9.33
C GLU A 201 6.67 -21.73 8.14
N PHE A 202 6.54 -22.30 6.93
CA PHE A 202 6.22 -21.55 5.72
C PHE A 202 4.91 -20.76 5.89
N ARG A 203 3.86 -21.43 6.41
CA ARG A 203 2.58 -20.78 6.68
C ARG A 203 2.75 -19.59 7.60
N TRP A 204 3.48 -19.77 8.71
CA TRP A 204 3.71 -18.71 9.68
C TRP A 204 4.42 -17.51 9.05
N HIS A 205 5.55 -17.73 8.35
CA HIS A 205 6.29 -16.62 7.73
C HIS A 205 5.49 -15.91 6.63
N ALA A 206 4.74 -16.66 5.83
CA ALA A 206 3.91 -16.07 4.79
C ALA A 206 2.73 -15.28 5.37
N GLU A 207 2.07 -15.77 6.43
CA GLU A 207 1.00 -15.02 7.11
C GLU A 207 1.54 -13.73 7.73
N VAL A 208 2.68 -13.77 8.42
CA VAL A 208 3.32 -12.58 9.01
C VAL A 208 3.65 -11.54 7.94
N ALA A 209 4.28 -11.95 6.83
CA ALA A 209 4.62 -11.03 5.75
C ALA A 209 3.39 -10.39 5.09
N LEU A 210 2.32 -11.18 4.88
CA LEU A 210 1.06 -10.69 4.33
C LEU A 210 0.29 -9.80 5.31
N ASP A 211 0.37 -10.07 6.61
CA ASP A 211 -0.28 -9.27 7.66
C ASP A 211 0.45 -7.93 7.80
N HIS A 212 1.79 -7.92 7.86
CA HIS A 212 2.56 -6.67 7.85
C HIS A 212 2.28 -5.83 6.60
N ARG A 213 2.26 -6.44 5.42
CA ARG A 213 1.90 -5.71 4.19
C ARG A 213 0.48 -5.16 4.25
N ALA A 214 -0.49 -5.91 4.78
CA ALA A 214 -1.84 -5.42 4.94
C ALA A 214 -1.92 -4.26 5.95
N ASP A 215 -1.10 -4.27 7.00
CA ASP A 215 -1.01 -3.16 7.95
C ASP A 215 -0.40 -1.91 7.29
N HIS A 216 0.63 -2.08 6.45
CA HIS A 216 1.16 -1.00 5.61
C HIS A 216 0.11 -0.48 4.61
N ASP A 217 -0.61 -1.37 3.91
CA ASP A 217 -1.65 -0.99 2.93
C ASP A 217 -2.86 -0.33 3.61
N ARG A 218 -3.27 -0.76 4.80
CA ARG A 218 -4.31 -0.09 5.61
C ARG A 218 -3.87 1.31 6.01
N GLY A 219 -2.59 1.47 6.33
CA GLY A 219 -1.95 2.78 6.46
C GLY A 219 -2.11 3.61 5.19
N ASP A 220 -1.83 3.05 4.00
CA ASP A 220 -1.81 3.75 2.70
C ASP A 220 -3.17 4.01 2.02
N SER A 221 -4.25 3.33 2.46
CA SER A 221 -5.61 3.33 1.87
C SER A 221 -6.39 4.68 1.86
N THR A 222 -5.73 5.81 2.06
CA THR A 222 -6.34 7.15 2.09
C THR A 222 -6.20 7.94 0.78
N PHE A 223 -5.46 7.39 -0.19
CA PHE A 223 -5.47 7.89 -1.57
C PHE A 223 -6.73 7.40 -2.30
N GLY A 224 -7.38 8.35 -2.98
CA GLY A 224 -8.54 8.06 -3.83
C GLY A 224 -8.13 7.29 -5.07
N ASP A 225 -7.82 6.01 -4.90
CA ASP A 225 -7.86 5.04 -5.97
C ASP A 225 -9.34 4.83 -6.29
N THR A 226 -9.74 5.28 -7.47
CA THR A 226 -10.99 4.80 -8.04
C THR A 226 -10.90 3.27 -8.13
N PRO A 227 -11.98 2.52 -7.82
CA PRO A 227 -11.99 1.05 -7.88
C PRO A 227 -11.54 0.45 -9.23
N GLU A 228 -11.45 1.27 -10.27
CA GLU A 228 -10.97 0.91 -11.61
C GLU A 228 -9.44 0.75 -11.70
N ASP A 229 -8.63 1.38 -10.84
CA ASP A 229 -7.15 1.29 -10.92
C ASP A 229 -6.57 0.06 -10.19
N ASN A 230 -7.36 -0.61 -9.34
CA ASN A 230 -6.97 -1.85 -8.64
C ASN A 230 -7.30 -3.15 -9.40
N LEU A 231 -7.88 -3.02 -10.60
CA LEU A 231 -8.25 -4.13 -11.49
C LEU A 231 -7.64 -3.94 -12.88
N ASP A 232 -6.37 -3.52 -12.96
CA ASP A 232 -5.64 -3.53 -14.24
C ASP A 232 -5.36 -4.98 -14.67
N LEU A 233 -6.32 -5.55 -15.38
CA LEU A 233 -6.21 -6.81 -16.11
C LEU A 233 -5.66 -6.53 -17.51
N GLY A 234 -4.32 -6.46 -17.61
CA GLY A 234 -3.55 -6.39 -18.88
C GLY A 234 -3.06 -4.97 -19.21
N ASP A 235 -1.77 -4.69 -19.38
CA ASP A 235 -0.72 -5.46 -20.07
C ASP A 235 0.67 -5.15 -19.47
N GLU A 236 1.33 -6.18 -18.90
CA GLU A 236 2.78 -6.53 -18.96
C GLU A 236 3.34 -7.27 -17.71
N ASP A 237 2.65 -7.34 -16.56
CA ASP A 237 3.16 -8.03 -15.35
C ASP A 237 2.08 -8.80 -14.54
N GLY A 238 1.58 -9.94 -15.06
CA GLY A 238 0.85 -10.96 -14.26
C GLY A 238 -0.42 -10.49 -13.48
N PRO A 239 -0.99 -11.33 -12.61
CA PRO A 239 -2.14 -10.94 -11.77
C PRO A 239 -1.71 -9.99 -10.64
N GLY A 240 -2.54 -8.98 -10.33
CA GLY A 240 -2.25 -8.00 -9.28
C GLY A 240 -2.06 -8.58 -7.88
N TYR A 241 -1.28 -7.88 -7.03
CA TYR A 241 -0.87 -8.34 -5.70
C TYR A 241 -2.05 -8.78 -4.81
N HIS A 242 -3.10 -7.95 -4.68
CA HIS A 242 -4.23 -8.25 -3.80
C HIS A 242 -5.01 -9.51 -4.22
N LEU A 243 -5.09 -9.77 -5.53
CA LEU A 243 -5.68 -11.00 -6.06
C LEU A 243 -4.85 -12.22 -5.63
N LEU A 244 -3.53 -12.17 -5.85
CA LEU A 244 -2.62 -13.25 -5.48
C LEU A 244 -2.51 -13.43 -3.95
N ALA A 245 -2.63 -12.36 -3.17
CA ALA A 245 -2.67 -12.42 -1.72
C ALA A 245 -3.93 -13.13 -1.22
N THR A 246 -5.11 -12.84 -1.79
CA THR A 246 -6.37 -13.56 -1.49
C THR A 246 -6.23 -15.05 -1.77
N LEU A 247 -5.68 -15.41 -2.93
CA LEU A 247 -5.47 -16.79 -3.31
C LEU A 247 -4.44 -17.48 -2.39
N LEU A 248 -3.30 -16.84 -2.12
CA LEU A 248 -2.26 -17.37 -1.23
C LEU A 248 -2.80 -17.57 0.18
N ARG A 249 -3.55 -16.62 0.76
CA ARG A 249 -4.20 -16.78 2.07
C ARG A 249 -5.12 -18.01 2.09
N ALA A 250 -5.85 -18.29 1.01
CA ALA A 250 -6.66 -19.50 0.89
C ALA A 250 -5.81 -20.79 0.91
N ARG A 251 -4.65 -20.78 0.24
CA ARG A 251 -3.69 -21.90 0.30
C ARG A 251 -3.09 -22.08 1.69
N LEU A 252 -2.68 -20.99 2.34
CA LEU A 252 -2.08 -21.04 3.67
C LEU A 252 -3.01 -21.68 4.70
N ARG A 253 -4.33 -21.48 4.58
CA ARG A 253 -5.33 -22.13 5.45
C ARG A 253 -5.35 -23.66 5.34
N THR A 254 -4.90 -24.25 4.23
CA THR A 254 -4.81 -25.72 4.09
C THR A 254 -3.58 -26.30 4.79
N LEU A 255 -2.61 -25.46 5.17
CA LEU A 255 -1.39 -25.86 5.83
C LEU A 255 -1.57 -25.97 7.35
N PRO A 256 -0.80 -26.81 8.06
CA PRO A 256 -0.84 -26.88 9.52
C PRO A 256 -0.42 -25.54 10.15
N LEU A 257 -1.03 -25.19 11.29
CA LEU A 257 -0.58 -24.05 12.08
C LEU A 257 0.78 -24.32 12.71
N SER A 258 1.63 -23.29 12.76
CA SER A 258 2.89 -23.35 13.48
C SER A 258 2.68 -23.22 14.99
N SER A 259 3.58 -23.81 15.76
CA SER A 259 3.70 -23.55 17.20
C SER A 259 4.54 -22.32 17.53
N ILE A 260 5.12 -21.65 16.51
CA ILE A 260 5.87 -20.42 16.68
C ILE A 260 4.88 -19.30 17.07
N PRO A 261 5.09 -18.61 18.21
CA PRO A 261 4.27 -17.47 18.60
C PRO A 261 4.29 -16.41 17.50
N ARG A 262 3.15 -15.79 17.20
CA ARG A 262 3.14 -14.62 16.31
C ARG A 262 3.98 -13.50 16.94
N PRO A 263 4.70 -12.68 16.14
CA PRO A 263 5.29 -11.46 16.66
C PRO A 263 4.16 -10.61 17.27
N PRO A 264 4.40 -9.91 18.39
CA PRO A 264 3.39 -9.03 18.96
C PRO A 264 3.02 -7.96 17.93
N HIS A 265 1.74 -7.91 17.56
CA HIS A 265 1.17 -6.79 16.82
C HIS A 265 1.11 -5.57 17.76
N GLY A 266 1.27 -4.36 17.23
CA GLY A 266 1.26 -3.12 18.02
C GLY A 266 0.00 -2.92 18.88
N ASP A 267 -1.08 -3.63 18.58
CA ASP A 267 -2.36 -3.59 19.30
C ASP A 267 -2.44 -4.52 20.53
N ASP A 268 -1.49 -5.45 20.72
CA ASP A 268 -1.48 -6.44 21.82
C ASP A 268 -0.41 -6.18 22.90
N LEU A 269 0.12 -4.95 22.99
CA LEU A 269 1.18 -4.62 23.94
C LEU A 269 0.62 -4.40 25.36
N ASP A 270 0.71 -5.44 26.19
CA ASP A 270 0.65 -5.34 27.65
C ASP A 270 1.80 -4.41 28.13
N PRO A 271 1.53 -3.34 28.90
CA PRO A 271 2.56 -2.42 29.40
C PRO A 271 3.71 -3.10 30.13
N ASP A 272 3.44 -4.24 30.79
CA ASP A 272 4.44 -5.01 31.52
C ASP A 272 5.36 -5.84 30.59
N ALA A 273 4.89 -6.22 29.40
CA ALA A 273 5.72 -6.89 28.38
C ALA A 273 6.64 -5.91 27.64
N LEU A 274 6.23 -4.65 27.53
CA LEU A 274 7.04 -3.56 26.96
C LEU A 274 8.24 -3.24 27.87
N LEU A 275 8.03 -3.30 29.20
CA LEU A 275 9.10 -3.14 30.18
C LEU A 275 10.12 -4.30 30.14
N SER A 276 9.67 -5.55 29.95
CA SER A 276 10.58 -6.70 29.91
C SER A 276 11.43 -6.72 28.63
N VAL A 277 10.87 -6.30 27.49
CA VAL A 277 11.62 -6.10 26.24
C VAL A 277 12.62 -4.95 26.38
N LEU A 278 12.22 -3.82 26.99
CA LEU A 278 13.13 -2.70 27.28
C LEU A 278 14.25 -3.09 28.28
N GLU A 279 13.94 -3.92 29.28
CA GLU A 279 14.92 -4.46 30.22
C GLU A 279 15.90 -5.42 29.53
N GLU A 280 15.45 -6.32 28.65
CA GLU A 280 16.31 -7.21 27.86
C GLU A 280 17.18 -6.46 26.83
N MET A 281 16.65 -5.39 26.22
CA MET A 281 17.41 -4.52 25.32
C MET A 281 18.47 -3.70 26.06
N SER A 282 18.21 -3.31 27.32
CA SER A 282 19.18 -2.66 28.18
C SER A 282 20.28 -3.61 28.70
N ALA A 283 19.93 -4.87 28.98
CA ALA A 283 20.86 -5.90 29.47
C ALA A 283 21.79 -6.45 28.37
N SER A 284 21.36 -6.38 27.10
CA SER A 284 22.15 -6.80 25.93
C SER A 284 23.09 -5.73 25.39
N GLY A 285 23.12 -4.53 26.01
CA GLY A 285 23.98 -3.43 25.58
C GLY A 285 23.56 -2.76 24.27
N LEU A 286 22.29 -2.91 23.85
CA LEU A 286 21.76 -2.36 22.60
C LEU A 286 21.35 -0.88 22.70
N LEU A 287 21.60 -0.25 23.85
CA LEU A 287 21.66 1.20 24.01
C LEU A 287 23.12 1.64 24.15
N ASP A 288 23.99 1.18 23.24
CA ASP A 288 25.21 1.89 22.92
C ASP A 288 24.96 2.73 21.67
N THR A 289 25.00 4.04 21.86
CA THR A 289 24.95 5.05 20.82
C THR A 289 26.17 4.88 19.90
N GLY A 290 26.03 4.11 18.82
CA GLY A 290 27.08 4.01 17.81
C GLY A 290 26.85 2.97 16.73
N SER A 291 26.77 3.46 15.47
CA SER A 291 27.14 2.76 14.24
C SER A 291 26.09 1.87 13.55
N GLY A 292 25.35 2.49 12.62
CA GLY A 292 25.21 2.09 11.21
C GLY A 292 25.09 0.61 10.83
N ARG A 293 23.89 0.22 10.43
CA ARG A 293 23.55 -0.77 9.39
C ARG A 293 22.38 -0.13 8.63
N GLY A 294 22.40 0.15 7.32
CA GLY A 294 23.11 -0.49 6.24
C GLY A 294 22.14 -1.12 5.23
N THR A 295 21.02 -0.44 4.92
CA THR A 295 20.05 -0.79 3.87
C THR A 295 20.76 -1.11 2.55
N ARG A 296 20.50 -2.26 1.92
CA ARG A 296 21.05 -2.57 0.59
C ARG A 296 19.99 -2.62 -0.50
N SER A 297 19.68 -1.40 -0.96
CA SER A 297 19.66 -0.96 -2.35
C SER A 297 19.91 -2.05 -3.41
N LEU A 298 18.83 -2.45 -4.08
CA LEU A 298 18.85 -2.76 -5.52
C LEU A 298 19.71 -1.71 -6.21
N LYS A 299 20.62 -2.08 -7.12
CA LYS A 299 21.48 -1.09 -7.78
C LYS A 299 20.61 0.00 -8.41
N PRO A 300 20.72 1.26 -7.97
CA PRO A 300 19.80 2.29 -8.42
C PRO A 300 19.98 2.47 -9.91
N ALA A 301 18.86 2.54 -10.64
CA ALA A 301 18.87 2.80 -12.07
C ALA A 301 19.78 3.99 -12.38
N LYS A 302 20.54 3.88 -13.48
CA LYS A 302 21.49 4.92 -13.86
C LYS A 302 20.69 6.19 -14.18
N LEU A 303 20.99 7.28 -13.47
CA LEU A 303 20.34 8.56 -13.71
C LEU A 303 20.50 9.00 -15.18
N PRO A 304 19.44 9.58 -15.78
CA PRO A 304 19.54 10.31 -17.03
C PRO A 304 20.65 11.38 -16.97
N PRO A 305 21.27 11.71 -18.11
CA PRO A 305 22.30 12.74 -18.16
C PRO A 305 21.70 14.09 -17.75
N LYS A 306 22.42 14.82 -16.89
CA LYS A 306 22.03 16.17 -16.50
C LYS A 306 22.02 17.11 -17.71
N ARG A 307 21.01 17.97 -17.77
CA ARG A 307 20.88 19.03 -18.78
C ARG A 307 22.13 19.90 -18.81
N LYS A 308 22.54 20.28 -20.03
CA LYS A 308 23.67 21.18 -20.29
C LYS A 308 23.16 22.56 -20.66
N THR A 309 23.98 23.58 -20.47
CA THR A 309 23.66 24.98 -20.83
C THR A 309 23.23 25.17 -22.28
N ARG A 310 23.69 24.31 -23.20
CA ARG A 310 23.32 24.31 -24.61
C ARG A 310 21.89 23.82 -24.90
N ASP A 311 21.27 23.11 -23.96
CA ASP A 311 19.96 22.47 -24.13
C ASP A 311 18.79 23.45 -23.87
N GLY A 312 19.10 24.73 -23.62
CA GLY A 312 18.12 25.78 -23.34
C GLY A 312 17.63 25.80 -21.89
N ARG A 313 16.69 26.70 -21.59
CA ARG A 313 16.09 26.83 -20.26
C ARG A 313 15.28 25.57 -19.92
N ALA A 314 15.36 25.10 -18.68
CA ALA A 314 14.58 23.97 -18.23
C ALA A 314 13.06 24.25 -18.35
N PRO A 315 12.25 23.21 -18.63
CA PRO A 315 10.81 23.34 -18.53
C PRO A 315 10.40 23.65 -17.09
N ILE A 316 9.23 24.25 -16.93
CA ILE A 316 8.57 24.35 -15.64
C ILE A 316 7.71 23.10 -15.47
N LEU A 317 7.95 22.39 -14.37
CA LEU A 317 7.15 21.26 -13.95
C LEU A 317 6.11 21.74 -12.94
N ARG A 318 4.86 21.35 -13.16
CA ARG A 318 3.79 21.50 -12.19
C ARG A 318 3.66 20.20 -11.40
N LEU A 319 3.87 20.30 -10.11
CA LEU A 319 3.81 19.21 -9.16
C LEU A 319 2.54 19.30 -8.36
N ARG A 320 1.88 18.17 -8.15
CA ARG A 320 0.95 17.98 -7.04
C ARG A 320 1.72 17.29 -5.92
N VAL A 321 1.67 17.86 -4.72
CA VAL A 321 2.32 17.35 -3.51
C VAL A 321 1.22 17.13 -2.48
N ASP A 322 0.89 15.87 -2.22
CA ASP A 322 -0.10 15.45 -1.24
C ASP A 322 0.62 14.96 0.01
N LEU A 323 0.20 15.42 1.19
CA LEU A 323 0.62 14.83 2.45
C LEU A 323 -0.17 13.52 2.63
N ARG A 324 0.53 12.39 2.69
CA ARG A 324 -0.10 11.07 2.84
C ARG A 324 -0.87 11.00 4.16
N TYR A 325 -1.87 10.13 4.22
CA TYR A 325 -2.67 9.84 5.43
C TYR A 325 -3.64 10.95 5.88
N ALA A 326 -3.50 12.19 5.37
CA ALA A 326 -4.33 13.30 5.78
C ALA A 326 -5.80 13.17 5.32
N LYS A 327 -6.73 13.02 6.27
CA LYS A 327 -8.17 13.02 6.01
C LYS A 327 -8.86 14.22 6.69
N PRO A 328 -9.55 15.11 5.93
CA PRO A 328 -9.53 15.30 4.47
C PRO A 328 -8.16 15.73 3.91
N PRO A 329 -7.93 15.60 2.58
CA PRO A 329 -6.60 15.79 1.98
C PRO A 329 -5.97 17.16 2.21
N ILE A 330 -4.68 17.15 2.61
CA ILE A 330 -3.80 18.31 2.70
C ILE A 330 -2.81 18.26 1.54
N TRP A 331 -2.85 19.26 0.65
CA TRP A 331 -2.00 19.23 -0.55
C TRP A 331 -1.60 20.62 -1.03
N ARG A 332 -0.53 20.67 -1.83
CA ARG A 332 -0.01 21.87 -2.49
C ARG A 332 0.26 21.57 -3.95
N ARG A 333 -0.03 22.52 -4.84
CA ARG A 333 0.35 22.47 -6.25
C ARG A 333 1.40 23.52 -6.54
N LEU A 334 2.58 23.07 -6.93
CA LEU A 334 3.80 23.87 -7.05
C LEU A 334 4.26 23.89 -8.50
N GLU A 335 4.77 25.01 -8.96
CA GLU A 335 5.46 25.12 -10.24
C GLU A 335 6.92 25.45 -9.99
N VAL A 336 7.81 24.58 -10.46
CA VAL A 336 9.26 24.65 -10.23
C VAL A 336 10.03 24.43 -11.54
N PRO A 337 11.24 24.96 -11.70
CA PRO A 337 12.12 24.59 -12.81
C PRO A 337 12.46 23.10 -12.75
N GLY A 338 12.43 22.38 -13.87
CA GLY A 338 12.78 20.96 -13.91
C GLY A 338 14.23 20.68 -13.55
N ASP A 339 15.14 21.64 -13.76
CA ASP A 339 16.54 21.56 -13.36
C ASP A 339 16.78 21.93 -11.89
N ILE A 340 15.72 22.13 -11.08
CA ILE A 340 15.85 22.36 -9.65
C ILE A 340 16.55 21.16 -8.97
N PRO A 341 17.62 21.39 -8.19
CA PRO A 341 18.20 20.35 -7.34
C PRO A 341 17.21 19.81 -6.31
N LEU A 342 17.29 18.53 -5.94
CA LEU A 342 16.34 17.94 -4.99
C LEU A 342 16.40 18.58 -3.59
N ASN A 343 17.56 19.05 -3.14
CA ASN A 343 17.66 19.80 -1.88
C ASN A 343 16.96 21.18 -1.96
N GLU A 344 16.94 21.82 -3.12
CA GLU A 344 16.19 23.06 -3.35
C GLU A 344 14.69 22.78 -3.52
N LEU A 345 14.31 21.59 -4.01
CA LEU A 345 12.91 21.15 -4.02
C LEU A 345 12.40 20.88 -2.60
N HIS A 346 13.17 20.19 -1.76
CA HIS A 346 12.90 20.00 -0.32
C HIS A 346 12.55 21.33 0.34
N ASP A 347 13.43 22.28 0.16
CA ASP A 347 13.31 23.66 0.60
C ASP A 347 12.00 24.36 0.14
N VAL A 348 11.58 24.12 -1.09
CA VAL A 348 10.31 24.62 -1.64
C VAL A 348 9.11 23.94 -0.98
N ILE A 349 9.16 22.62 -0.78
CA ILE A 349 8.10 21.86 -0.10
C ILE A 349 7.96 22.35 1.35
N GLN A 350 9.06 22.43 2.10
CA GLN A 350 9.10 22.96 3.47
C GLN A 350 8.44 24.34 3.57
N THR A 351 8.72 25.24 2.61
CA THR A 351 8.11 26.57 2.58
C THR A 351 6.61 26.52 2.25
N ALA A 352 6.19 25.62 1.36
CA ALA A 352 4.79 25.47 0.97
C ALA A 352 3.92 24.82 2.04
N PHE A 353 4.53 23.97 2.87
CA PHE A 353 3.91 23.33 4.02
C PHE A 353 4.10 24.15 5.30
N GLY A 354 5.00 25.13 5.34
CA GLY A 354 5.17 26.03 6.50
C GLY A 354 5.97 25.40 7.65
N TRP A 355 6.73 24.35 7.34
CA TRP A 355 7.65 23.69 8.26
C TRP A 355 9.00 24.37 8.33
N THR A 356 9.78 23.98 9.33
CA THR A 356 10.97 24.69 9.81
C THR A 356 12.28 24.11 9.28
N ASN A 357 12.24 22.98 8.58
CA ASN A 357 13.41 22.26 8.09
C ASN A 357 14.37 21.89 9.24
N SER A 358 13.82 21.41 10.35
CA SER A 358 14.55 21.03 11.56
C SER A 358 15.05 19.58 11.50
N HIS A 359 14.44 18.75 10.67
CA HIS A 359 14.66 17.30 10.64
C HIS A 359 15.29 16.79 9.33
N LEU A 360 15.61 15.49 9.30
CA LEU A 360 16.12 14.81 8.10
C LEU A 360 15.00 14.62 7.06
N TYR A 361 15.42 14.36 5.82
CA TYR A 361 14.49 14.07 4.73
C TYR A 361 15.13 13.16 3.67
N SER A 362 14.26 12.52 2.89
CA SER A 362 14.62 11.73 1.71
C SER A 362 13.62 11.94 0.57
N PHE A 363 14.06 11.64 -0.64
CA PHE A 363 13.23 11.47 -1.83
C PHE A 363 13.42 10.06 -2.36
N ASP A 364 12.33 9.31 -2.46
CA ASP A 364 12.33 7.95 -2.98
C ASP A 364 11.81 7.95 -4.42
N THR A 365 12.59 7.34 -5.31
CA THR A 365 12.41 7.40 -6.76
C THR A 365 12.82 6.07 -7.38
N ASP A 366 12.44 5.82 -8.63
CA ASP A 366 12.90 4.67 -9.42
C ASP A 366 14.43 4.62 -9.59
N PHE A 367 15.11 5.73 -9.33
CA PHE A 367 16.57 5.85 -9.37
C PHE A 367 17.20 5.75 -7.97
N GLY A 368 16.46 5.26 -6.99
CA GLY A 368 16.87 5.11 -5.59
C GLY A 368 16.58 6.34 -4.74
N THR A 369 17.04 6.28 -3.49
CA THR A 369 16.79 7.29 -2.46
C THR A 369 17.81 8.42 -2.50
N PHE A 370 17.32 9.67 -2.45
CA PHE A 370 18.12 10.88 -2.47
C PHE A 370 17.89 11.70 -1.20
N GLY A 371 18.96 12.15 -0.57
CA GLY A 371 18.89 13.01 0.60
C GLY A 371 20.24 13.65 0.86
N ARG A 372 20.41 14.23 2.04
CA ARG A 372 21.74 14.63 2.48
C ARG A 372 22.64 13.39 2.47
N PRO A 373 23.83 13.44 1.83
CA PRO A 373 24.71 12.29 1.76
C PRO A 373 25.07 11.79 3.15
N ASP A 374 24.57 10.60 3.49
CA ASP A 374 24.86 9.92 4.74
C ASP A 374 25.38 8.51 4.40
N PRO A 375 26.61 8.16 4.82
CA PRO A 375 27.19 6.84 4.54
C PRO A 375 26.42 5.66 5.14
N GLN A 376 25.59 5.88 6.16
CA GLN A 376 24.84 4.84 6.87
C GLN A 376 23.43 4.65 6.26
N LEU A 377 22.82 5.71 5.73
CA LEU A 377 21.48 5.67 5.11
C LEU A 377 21.49 5.33 3.62
N GLY A 378 22.67 5.20 2.98
CA GLY A 378 22.77 4.86 1.56
C GLY A 378 22.25 5.94 0.59
N HIS A 379 21.90 7.13 1.09
CA HIS A 379 21.33 8.21 0.30
C HIS A 379 22.28 8.71 -0.77
N ARG A 380 21.77 8.80 -2.00
CA ARG A 380 22.43 9.50 -3.09
C ARG A 380 22.33 11.00 -2.87
N ALA A 381 23.34 11.75 -3.34
CA ALA A 381 23.39 13.20 -3.13
C ALA A 381 22.24 13.93 -3.84
N ASP A 382 21.36 14.51 -3.05
CA ASP A 382 20.24 15.36 -3.48
C ASP A 382 20.71 16.65 -4.18
N ALA A 383 21.73 17.34 -3.64
CA ALA A 383 22.19 18.63 -4.14
C ALA A 383 22.83 18.58 -5.53
N LYS A 384 23.13 17.37 -6.04
CA LYS A 384 23.70 17.17 -7.38
C LYS A 384 22.67 16.64 -8.37
N THR A 385 21.54 16.13 -7.88
CA THR A 385 20.49 15.48 -8.66
C THR A 385 19.33 16.45 -8.86
N THR A 386 18.85 16.59 -10.09
CA THR A 386 17.74 17.50 -10.40
C THR A 386 16.43 16.75 -10.54
N LEU A 387 15.32 17.45 -10.32
CA LEU A 387 13.98 16.87 -10.46
C LEU A 387 13.77 16.23 -11.84
N GLU A 388 14.18 16.88 -12.93
CA GLU A 388 14.02 16.32 -14.29
C GLU A 388 14.84 15.03 -14.53
N GLN A 389 15.83 14.72 -13.70
CA GLN A 389 16.57 13.46 -13.79
C GLN A 389 15.81 12.30 -13.15
N VAL A 390 14.97 12.57 -12.13
CA VAL A 390 14.23 11.52 -11.40
C VAL A 390 12.75 11.48 -11.77
N ALA A 391 12.18 12.60 -12.21
CA ALA A 391 10.77 12.76 -12.57
C ALA A 391 10.62 13.86 -13.63
N GLY A 392 11.15 13.63 -14.83
CA GLY A 392 11.12 14.62 -15.93
C GLY A 392 9.87 14.58 -16.82
N THR A 393 9.05 13.52 -16.71
CA THR A 393 7.88 13.27 -17.56
C THR A 393 6.58 13.54 -16.81
N VAL A 394 5.54 13.95 -17.53
CA VAL A 394 4.18 14.03 -16.98
C VAL A 394 3.74 12.63 -16.53
N GLY A 395 3.12 12.53 -15.36
CA GLY A 395 2.74 11.27 -14.73
C GLY A 395 3.83 10.63 -13.88
N ALA A 396 5.08 11.12 -13.92
CA ALA A 396 6.13 10.62 -13.04
C ALA A 396 5.78 10.87 -11.57
N LYS A 397 6.05 9.86 -10.74
CA LYS A 397 5.78 9.86 -9.29
C LYS A 397 7.10 9.78 -8.52
N LEU A 398 7.13 10.40 -7.35
CA LEU A 398 8.19 10.23 -6.36
C LEU A 398 7.60 10.46 -4.95
N SER A 399 8.20 9.83 -3.95
CA SER A 399 7.87 10.07 -2.54
C SER A 399 8.87 11.03 -1.91
N TYR A 400 8.43 11.82 -0.94
CA TYR A 400 9.26 12.70 -0.14
C TYR A 400 8.89 12.52 1.32
N THR A 401 9.85 12.07 2.12
CA THR A 401 9.67 11.88 3.56
C THR A 401 10.44 12.96 4.31
N TYR A 402 9.79 13.62 5.26
CA TYR A 402 10.39 14.62 6.14
C TYR A 402 10.16 14.23 7.59
N ASP A 403 11.20 14.40 8.41
CA ASP A 403 11.23 13.94 9.79
C ASP A 403 11.07 12.42 9.90
N PHE A 404 12.17 11.69 10.08
CA PHE A 404 12.14 10.23 10.22
C PHE A 404 11.63 9.76 11.59
N GLY A 405 11.35 10.69 12.52
CA GLY A 405 10.63 10.40 13.75
C GLY A 405 9.12 10.42 13.54
N ASP A 406 8.61 11.54 13.02
CA ASP A 406 7.18 11.75 12.78
C ASP A 406 6.67 11.15 11.45
N ASP A 407 7.58 10.78 10.56
CA ASP A 407 7.36 10.15 9.26
C ASP A 407 6.37 10.91 8.34
N TRP A 408 6.64 12.20 8.10
CA TRP A 408 5.80 13.01 7.21
C TRP A 408 6.03 12.66 5.75
N GLU A 409 5.25 11.69 5.26
CA GLU A 409 5.30 11.23 3.89
C GLU A 409 4.48 12.09 2.92
N HIS A 410 5.07 12.40 1.77
CA HIS A 410 4.41 13.12 0.69
C HIS A 410 4.48 12.34 -0.61
N ALA A 411 3.34 12.21 -1.27
CA ALA A 411 3.29 11.75 -2.66
C ALA A 411 3.42 12.95 -3.60
N ILE A 412 4.37 12.89 -4.54
CA ILE A 412 4.60 13.93 -5.54
C ILE A 412 4.32 13.38 -6.93
N VAL A 413 3.48 14.08 -7.69
CA VAL A 413 3.16 13.73 -9.08
C VAL A 413 3.43 14.91 -10.01
N VAL A 414 4.09 14.66 -11.15
CA VAL A 414 4.27 15.66 -12.20
C VAL A 414 2.99 15.75 -13.06
N GLU A 415 2.14 16.74 -12.81
CA GLU A 415 0.88 16.94 -13.54
C GLU A 415 1.09 17.58 -14.94
N HIS A 416 2.12 18.41 -15.11
CA HIS A 416 2.34 19.16 -16.34
C HIS A 416 3.81 19.56 -16.53
N SER A 417 4.24 19.66 -17.79
CA SER A 417 5.56 20.17 -18.19
C SER A 417 5.41 21.14 -19.36
N GLY A 418 6.00 22.33 -19.25
CA GLY A 418 5.86 23.37 -20.26
C GLY A 418 6.90 24.50 -20.16
N PRO A 419 6.92 25.44 -21.11
CA PRO A 419 7.84 26.58 -21.06
C PRO A 419 7.52 27.54 -19.91
N ALA A 420 8.55 28.22 -19.40
CA ALA A 420 8.38 29.27 -18.39
C ALA A 420 7.50 30.41 -18.91
N THR A 421 6.56 30.87 -18.10
CA THR A 421 5.73 32.03 -18.42
C THR A 421 6.53 33.31 -18.19
N ALA A 422 6.59 34.21 -19.18
CA ALA A 422 7.48 35.37 -19.18
C ALA A 422 7.28 36.33 -17.99
N SER A 423 6.06 36.42 -17.42
CA SER A 423 5.72 37.30 -16.30
C SER A 423 5.69 36.60 -14.95
N ALA A 424 6.02 35.31 -14.87
CA ALA A 424 5.95 34.53 -13.64
C ALA A 424 7.34 34.35 -13.01
N THR A 425 7.38 34.44 -11.68
CA THR A 425 8.53 34.03 -10.86
C THR A 425 8.31 32.61 -10.37
N TYR A 426 9.37 31.80 -10.36
CA TYR A 426 9.37 30.42 -9.89
C TYR A 426 10.45 30.28 -8.81
N PRO A 427 10.27 29.41 -7.79
CA PRO A 427 9.11 28.53 -7.58
C PRO A 427 7.85 29.28 -7.17
N ARG A 428 6.66 28.72 -7.46
CA ARG A 428 5.38 29.30 -7.02
C ARG A 428 4.32 28.26 -6.69
N CYS A 429 3.43 28.59 -5.77
CA CYS A 429 2.23 27.81 -5.47
C CYS A 429 1.06 28.30 -6.33
N THR A 430 0.37 27.38 -7.01
CA THR A 430 -0.79 27.67 -7.86
C THR A 430 -2.12 27.21 -7.26
N GLY A 431 -2.08 26.30 -6.29
CA GLY A 431 -3.25 25.83 -5.55
C GLY A 431 -2.87 24.96 -4.36
N GLY A 432 -3.86 24.60 -3.54
CA GLY A 432 -3.68 23.78 -2.36
C GLY A 432 -4.97 23.70 -1.56
N ARG A 433 -4.94 22.92 -0.49
CA ARG A 433 -6.06 22.77 0.44
C ARG A 433 -5.55 22.49 1.85
N ARG A 434 -6.28 23.01 2.85
CA ARG A 434 -6.10 22.79 4.29
C ARG A 434 -4.78 23.30 4.87
N ALA A 435 -4.80 23.53 6.18
CA ALA A 435 -3.63 23.92 6.93
C ALA A 435 -2.70 22.70 7.04
N THR A 436 -1.41 22.98 7.21
CA THR A 436 -0.42 21.92 7.43
C THR A 436 -0.39 21.55 8.92
N PRO A 437 -0.15 20.27 9.27
CA PRO A 437 0.10 19.89 10.65
C PRO A 437 1.29 20.68 11.26
N PRO A 438 1.22 21.05 12.54
CA PRO A 438 2.37 21.62 13.25
C PRO A 438 3.57 20.65 13.25
N GLU A 439 4.78 21.19 13.31
CA GLU A 439 6.00 20.39 13.56
C GLU A 439 5.88 19.67 14.90
N ASP A 440 6.55 18.51 15.02
CA ASP A 440 6.69 17.73 16.25
C ASP A 440 5.35 17.36 16.92
N CYS A 441 4.28 17.22 16.14
CA CYS A 441 2.99 16.79 16.68
C CYS A 441 2.84 15.26 16.74
N GLY A 442 3.83 14.49 16.28
CA GLY A 442 3.82 13.03 16.32
C GLY A 442 3.22 12.40 15.07
N GLY A 443 3.57 12.94 13.90
CA GLY A 443 3.07 12.45 12.61
C GLY A 443 1.56 12.63 12.42
N MET A 444 0.98 11.91 11.45
CA MET A 444 -0.44 12.08 11.13
C MET A 444 -1.36 11.68 12.29
N TRP A 445 -1.04 10.59 12.98
CA TRP A 445 -1.80 10.13 14.15
C TRP A 445 -1.81 11.17 15.28
N GLY A 446 -0.64 11.75 15.56
CA GLY A 446 -0.53 12.81 16.56
C GLY A 446 -1.27 14.08 16.18
N TYR A 447 -1.28 14.43 14.88
CA TYR A 447 -2.09 15.54 14.37
C TYR A 447 -3.60 15.30 14.48
N GLU A 448 -4.09 14.11 14.12
CA GLU A 448 -5.50 13.76 14.29
C GLU A 448 -5.91 13.83 15.76
N LYS A 449 -5.05 13.31 16.65
CA LYS A 449 -5.28 13.41 18.09
C LYS A 449 -5.30 14.85 18.57
N LEU A 450 -4.41 15.69 18.06
CA LEU A 450 -4.40 17.12 18.36
C LEU A 450 -5.73 17.78 17.96
N LEU A 451 -6.26 17.47 16.77
CA LEU A 451 -7.55 18.01 16.33
C LEU A 451 -8.71 17.59 17.24
N GLU A 452 -8.74 16.33 17.70
CA GLU A 452 -9.73 15.86 18.68
C GLU A 452 -9.62 16.63 20.00
N ILE A 453 -8.39 16.79 20.51
CA ILE A 453 -8.13 17.48 21.77
C ILE A 453 -8.59 18.93 21.67
N LEU A 454 -8.28 19.63 20.58
CA LEU A 454 -8.69 21.03 20.38
C LEU A 454 -10.20 21.20 20.16
N ALA A 455 -10.89 20.16 19.67
CA ALA A 455 -12.33 20.19 19.43
C ALA A 455 -13.16 19.99 20.71
N ASP A 456 -12.60 19.39 21.78
CA ASP A 456 -13.27 19.21 23.07
C ASP A 456 -12.65 20.11 24.17
N PRO A 457 -13.29 21.25 24.51
CA PRO A 457 -12.84 22.14 25.58
C PRO A 457 -12.74 21.49 26.97
N ASN A 458 -13.36 20.32 27.18
CA ASN A 458 -13.29 19.58 28.44
C ASN A 458 -12.22 18.48 28.43
N HIS A 459 -11.54 18.25 27.32
CA HIS A 459 -10.47 17.25 27.25
C HIS A 459 -9.36 17.62 28.24
N PRO A 460 -8.82 16.67 29.02
CA PRO A 460 -7.81 16.97 30.04
C PRO A 460 -6.56 17.67 29.49
N GLU A 461 -6.20 17.39 28.24
CA GLU A 461 -5.04 17.99 27.56
C GLU A 461 -5.36 19.27 26.75
N HIS A 462 -6.62 19.74 26.71
CA HIS A 462 -7.02 20.86 25.83
C HIS A 462 -6.23 22.15 26.11
N ALA A 463 -6.09 22.53 27.37
CA ALA A 463 -5.35 23.74 27.75
C ALA A 463 -3.86 23.63 27.42
N ASP A 464 -3.25 22.47 27.69
CA ASP A 464 -1.82 22.22 27.44
C ASP A 464 -1.50 22.25 25.94
N ARG A 465 -2.40 21.71 25.08
CA ARG A 465 -2.23 21.76 23.62
C ARG A 465 -2.39 23.16 23.05
N LEU A 466 -3.29 23.98 23.59
CA LEU A 466 -3.39 25.39 23.19
C LEU A 466 -2.12 26.16 23.54
N GLU A 467 -1.59 25.97 24.75
CA GLU A 467 -0.33 26.60 25.17
C GLU A 467 0.83 26.16 24.27
N TRP A 468 0.93 24.86 23.96
CA TRP A 468 1.96 24.32 23.07
C TRP A 468 1.91 24.95 21.66
N LEU A 469 0.71 25.16 21.11
CA LEU A 469 0.51 25.83 19.82
C LEU A 469 0.71 27.35 19.87
N GLY A 470 0.81 27.93 21.08
CA GLY A 470 0.82 29.39 21.28
C GLY A 470 -0.53 30.04 20.97
N TYR A 471 -1.63 29.31 21.12
CA TYR A 471 -2.99 29.82 20.95
C TYR A 471 -3.62 30.18 22.29
N GLU A 472 -4.35 31.29 22.33
CA GLU A 472 -5.19 31.68 23.47
C GLU A 472 -6.53 30.91 23.42
N HIS A 473 -7.02 30.64 22.21
CA HIS A 473 -8.30 30.01 21.93
C HIS A 473 -8.21 29.03 20.75
N ALA A 474 -8.99 27.95 20.78
CA ALA A 474 -8.98 26.89 19.76
C ALA A 474 -9.44 27.37 18.37
N ASP A 475 -10.21 28.45 18.29
CA ASP A 475 -10.66 29.05 17.02
C ASP A 475 -9.53 29.72 16.22
N GLN A 476 -8.36 29.91 16.83
CA GLN A 476 -7.14 30.32 16.14
C GLN A 476 -6.56 29.19 15.26
N HIS A 477 -6.94 27.93 15.51
CA HIS A 477 -6.60 26.80 14.67
C HIS A 477 -7.70 26.54 13.65
N ASP A 478 -7.47 26.93 12.39
CA ASP A 478 -8.34 26.56 11.28
C ASP A 478 -7.68 25.46 10.41
N PRO A 479 -8.02 24.17 10.61
CA PRO A 479 -7.45 23.08 9.83
C PRO A 479 -7.88 23.11 8.35
N ALA A 480 -8.91 23.87 8.00
CA ALA A 480 -9.36 24.04 6.62
C ALA A 480 -8.64 25.19 5.88
N ALA A 481 -7.93 26.07 6.59
CA ALA A 481 -7.31 27.26 6.04
C ALA A 481 -6.25 26.93 4.96
N PHE A 482 -6.23 27.69 3.87
CA PHE A 482 -5.16 27.62 2.88
C PHE A 482 -4.94 29.00 2.26
N ASP A 483 -3.72 29.55 2.40
CA ASP A 483 -3.36 30.85 1.84
C ASP A 483 -2.23 30.74 0.80
N LYS A 484 -2.64 30.68 -0.47
CA LYS A 484 -1.73 30.69 -1.61
C LYS A 484 -0.86 31.96 -1.68
N ALA A 485 -1.38 33.12 -1.28
CA ALA A 485 -0.65 34.38 -1.37
C ALA A 485 0.48 34.43 -0.32
N ALA A 486 0.20 34.00 0.91
CA ALA A 486 1.20 33.87 1.96
C ALA A 486 2.33 32.91 1.56
N ILE A 487 1.99 31.73 1.01
CA ILE A 487 2.99 30.77 0.52
C ILE A 487 3.86 31.38 -0.58
N ASN A 488 3.27 32.07 -1.56
CA ASN A 488 4.04 32.71 -2.63
C ASN A 488 4.93 33.86 -2.12
N ALA A 489 4.48 34.61 -1.11
CA ALA A 489 5.31 35.62 -0.46
C ALA A 489 6.52 34.99 0.26
N ALA A 490 6.32 33.85 0.93
CA ALA A 490 7.40 33.11 1.58
C ALA A 490 8.40 32.53 0.55
N LEU A 491 7.90 31.93 -0.54
CA LEU A 491 8.72 31.39 -1.62
C LEU A 491 9.58 32.47 -2.29
N THR A 492 9.01 33.65 -2.57
CA THR A 492 9.77 34.77 -3.17
C THR A 492 10.77 35.40 -2.19
N GLY A 493 10.50 35.38 -0.88
CA GLY A 493 11.45 35.82 0.15
C GLY A 493 12.70 34.95 0.29
N ARG A 494 12.63 33.69 -0.19
CA ARG A 494 13.75 32.72 -0.15
C ARG A 494 14.92 33.13 -1.03
N ASP A 495 14.64 33.64 -2.24
CA ASP A 495 15.65 34.08 -3.20
C ASP A 495 16.54 35.21 -2.63
N GLY A 496 15.99 36.01 -1.71
CA GLY A 496 16.71 37.09 -1.03
C GLY A 496 17.73 36.63 0.02
N LYS A 497 17.54 35.45 0.64
CA LYS A 497 18.48 34.90 1.64
C LYS A 497 19.62 34.11 0.99
N SER A 498 19.37 33.37 -0.09
CA SER A 498 20.41 32.64 -0.84
C SER A 498 21.46 33.58 -1.46
N ALA A 499 21.06 34.78 -1.90
CA ALA A 499 21.97 35.79 -2.43
C ALA A 499 22.92 36.43 -1.39
N ARG A 500 22.61 36.32 -0.09
CA ARG A 500 23.38 36.98 0.99
C ARG A 500 24.40 36.06 1.69
N GLY A 501 24.33 34.75 1.45
CA GLY A 501 25.23 33.73 2.03
C GLY A 501 26.47 33.38 1.19
N ARG A 502 26.61 33.95 -0.03
CA ARG A 502 27.85 33.85 -0.82
C ARG A 502 28.70 35.11 -0.64
N LYS A 503 29.43 35.18 0.47
CA LYS A 503 30.64 35.99 0.58
C LYS A 503 31.71 35.22 1.33
#